data_AF-A0A1T4SM80-F1
#
_entry.id   AF-A0A1T4SM80-F1
#
_cell.length_a   1.000
_cell.length_b   1.000
_cell.length_c   1.000
_cell.angle_alpha   90.00
_cell.angle_beta   90.00
_cell.angle_gamma   90.00
#
_symmetry.space_group_name_H-M   'P 1'
#
loop_
_entity.id
_entity.type
_entity.pdbx_description
1 polymer ?
#
loop_
_entity_poly.entity_id
_entity_poly.type
_entity_poly.pdbx_seq_one_letter_code
_entity_poly.pdbx_strand_id
1 'polypeptide(L)'
;MEELFNKNQSKTVLGNFKLKVNDLTPADDFERQRNSLILLVVSSMSHKPDQWDKLCQINIQWIGSYFINRLADEQKELSKERLDDICAMCFRFLFELYLSMKDNLAEEFETARQFVFNNVDSFEKDAKEKIEYAIRDMPISIFKAIANSDAIDSLKNFNSVSAKAEKLKDDWESDLSRREARVNSLKESLSKYENAFNFVGLYQGFDELSGEKKAERDGILLWLRVLSVLIVSPIVAELIFVYMHLDNIATVRDGLLVSIFPTVSLVAISVYYFRVLLFNYKSVKSQLLQIDLRKTLCRFIQSYSEYSSELKRKDANSLDKFESIVFSGIVTDDGSLPSTFDGMNQIEKLIKAAKS
;
A
#
# COMPACT_ATOMS: atom_id res chain seq x y z
N MET A 1 6.22 -8.18 40.34
CA MET A 1 6.54 -7.55 41.63
C MET A 1 5.71 -8.27 42.67
N GLU A 2 6.34 -8.81 43.70
CA GLU A 2 5.65 -9.57 44.75
C GLU A 2 5.13 -8.61 45.81
N GLU A 3 3.83 -8.66 46.11
CA GLU A 3 3.22 -7.86 47.16
C GLU A 3 3.11 -8.71 48.43
N LEU A 4 3.86 -8.34 49.48
CA LEU A 4 3.87 -9.04 50.76
C LEU A 4 3.18 -8.21 51.84
N PHE A 5 3.59 -6.94 52.00
CA PHE A 5 3.09 -6.08 53.07
C PHE A 5 1.73 -5.48 52.76
N ASN A 6 1.37 -5.34 51.48
CA ASN A 6 0.05 -4.84 51.10
C ASN A 6 -1.09 -5.84 51.39
N LYS A 7 -0.78 -7.13 51.54
CA LYS A 7 -1.76 -8.18 51.85
C LYS A 7 -2.44 -7.94 53.20
N ASN A 8 -3.77 -8.10 53.22
CA ASN A 8 -4.57 -7.93 54.45
C ASN A 8 -4.07 -8.80 55.60
N GLN A 9 -3.70 -10.05 55.33
CA GLN A 9 -3.13 -10.96 56.34
C GLN A 9 -1.86 -10.38 56.97
N SER A 10 -0.93 -9.87 56.16
CA SER A 10 0.32 -9.27 56.65
C SER A 10 0.05 -8.04 57.51
N LYS A 11 -0.88 -7.17 57.09
CA LYS A 11 -1.28 -5.99 57.88
C LYS A 11 -1.85 -6.37 59.24
N THR A 12 -2.70 -7.41 59.30
CA THR A 12 -3.23 -7.93 60.56
C THR A 12 -2.12 -8.47 61.46
N VAL A 13 -1.20 -9.27 60.91
CA VAL A 13 -0.07 -9.84 61.67
C VAL A 13 0.84 -8.72 62.22
N LEU A 14 1.20 -7.75 61.39
CA LEU A 14 2.03 -6.61 61.79
C LEU A 14 1.33 -5.77 62.88
N GLY A 15 0.01 -5.55 62.76
CA GLY A 15 -0.80 -4.84 63.75
C GLY A 15 -0.86 -5.55 65.09
N ASN A 16 -1.15 -6.86 65.09
CA ASN A 16 -1.23 -7.66 66.32
C ASN A 16 0.13 -7.74 67.02
N PHE A 17 1.21 -7.93 66.26
CA PHE A 17 2.55 -7.99 66.80
C PHE A 17 2.98 -6.65 67.42
N LYS A 18 2.62 -5.52 66.82
CA LYS A 18 2.88 -4.18 67.36
C LYS A 18 2.29 -4.00 68.76
N LEU A 19 1.04 -4.45 68.98
CA LEU A 19 0.40 -4.37 70.29
C LEU A 19 1.18 -5.19 71.33
N LYS A 20 1.57 -6.43 70.99
CA LYS A 20 2.34 -7.30 71.90
C LYS A 20 3.68 -6.69 72.32
N VAL A 21 4.39 -6.04 71.42
CA VAL A 21 5.69 -5.40 71.74
C VAL A 21 5.49 -4.14 72.60
N ASN A 22 4.40 -3.40 72.41
CA ASN A 22 4.07 -2.24 73.25
C ASN A 22 3.73 -2.63 74.71
N ASP A 23 3.19 -3.83 74.91
CA ASP A 23 2.83 -4.34 76.24
C ASP A 23 4.04 -4.84 77.05
N LEU A 24 5.23 -4.93 76.43
CA LEU A 24 6.46 -5.34 77.10
C LEU A 24 7.10 -4.19 77.90
N THR A 25 7.52 -4.48 79.12
CA THR A 25 8.40 -3.61 79.91
C THR A 25 9.87 -3.94 79.62
N PRO A 26 10.65 -3.07 78.95
CA PRO A 26 12.06 -3.34 78.67
C PRO A 26 12.87 -3.35 79.97
N ALA A 27 13.85 -4.27 80.07
CA ALA A 27 14.70 -4.39 81.25
C ALA A 27 15.84 -3.36 81.29
N ASP A 28 16.34 -2.93 80.13
CA ASP A 28 17.42 -1.97 79.99
C ASP A 28 17.25 -1.02 78.79
N ASP A 29 18.17 -0.07 78.64
CA ASP A 29 18.16 0.91 77.54
C ASP A 29 18.37 0.27 76.15
N PHE A 30 19.09 -0.85 76.07
CA PHE A 30 19.31 -1.57 74.83
C PHE A 30 18.01 -2.24 74.35
N GLU A 31 17.31 -2.95 75.23
CA GLU A 31 16.02 -3.57 74.95
C GLU A 31 14.98 -2.52 74.56
N ARG A 32 15.00 -1.36 75.22
CA ARG A 32 14.13 -0.23 74.88
C ARG A 32 14.37 0.25 73.45
N GLN A 33 15.63 0.47 73.07
CA GLN A 33 15.98 0.93 71.72
C GLN A 33 15.73 -0.14 70.65
N ARG A 34 16.05 -1.41 70.93
CA ARG A 34 15.72 -2.55 70.07
C ARG A 34 14.23 -2.64 69.79
N ASN A 35 13.40 -2.59 70.83
CA ASN A 35 11.95 -2.67 70.70
C ASN A 35 11.41 -1.45 69.93
N SER A 36 11.98 -0.26 70.14
CA SER A 36 11.64 0.94 69.38
C SER A 36 11.93 0.80 67.88
N LEU A 37 13.08 0.20 67.49
CA LEU A 37 13.39 -0.08 66.09
C LEU A 37 12.37 -1.03 65.46
N ILE A 38 12.06 -2.15 66.15
CA ILE A 38 11.09 -3.12 65.67
C ILE A 38 9.74 -2.43 65.42
N LEU A 39 9.27 -1.63 66.38
CA LEU A 39 8.01 -0.90 66.29
C LEU A 39 8.03 0.12 65.15
N LEU A 40 9.14 0.84 64.94
CA LEU A 40 9.31 1.82 63.87
C LEU A 40 9.18 1.14 62.50
N VAL A 41 9.95 0.07 62.26
CA VAL A 41 9.97 -0.64 60.97
C VAL A 41 8.62 -1.31 60.70
N VAL A 42 8.08 -2.07 61.66
CA VAL A 42 6.77 -2.74 61.53
C VAL A 42 5.64 -1.74 61.31
N SER A 43 5.66 -0.61 62.03
CA SER A 43 4.67 0.46 61.81
C SER A 43 4.78 1.03 60.41
N SER A 44 5.99 1.31 59.94
CA SER A 44 6.21 1.83 58.59
C SER A 44 5.73 0.87 57.51
N MET A 45 6.00 -0.44 57.65
CA MET A 45 5.52 -1.47 56.74
C MET A 45 3.99 -1.51 56.67
N SER A 46 3.30 -1.32 57.79
CA SER A 46 1.83 -1.26 57.82
C SER A 46 1.25 0.03 57.23
N HIS A 47 1.90 1.18 57.44
CA HIS A 47 1.39 2.49 56.98
C HIS A 47 1.74 2.79 55.52
N LYS A 48 2.90 2.33 55.05
CA LYS A 48 3.41 2.56 53.68
C LYS A 48 3.78 1.26 52.98
N PRO A 49 2.88 0.26 52.90
CA PRO A 49 3.21 -1.08 52.38
C PRO A 49 3.76 -1.03 50.96
N ASP A 50 3.19 -0.17 50.09
CA ASP A 50 3.61 -0.03 48.70
C ASP A 50 5.08 0.39 48.55
N GLN A 51 5.60 1.19 49.49
CA GLN A 51 7.00 1.62 49.48
C GLN A 51 7.91 0.42 49.79
N TRP A 52 7.59 -0.35 50.81
CA TRP A 52 8.37 -1.52 51.23
C TRP A 52 8.26 -2.65 50.21
N ASP A 53 7.07 -2.92 49.69
CA ASP A 53 6.88 -3.89 48.62
C ASP A 53 7.70 -3.47 47.40
N LYS A 54 7.66 -2.21 46.96
CA LYS A 54 8.45 -1.78 45.79
C LYS A 54 9.96 -1.81 46.00
N LEU A 55 10.45 -1.36 47.16
CA LEU A 55 11.88 -1.09 47.39
C LEU A 55 12.61 -2.23 48.11
N CYS A 56 11.91 -3.23 48.64
CA CYS A 56 12.52 -4.34 49.36
C CYS A 56 12.22 -5.72 48.74
N GLN A 57 12.12 -5.78 47.41
CA GLN A 57 11.74 -6.99 46.68
C GLN A 57 12.69 -8.18 46.95
N ILE A 58 13.97 -7.92 47.20
CA ILE A 58 14.96 -8.98 47.36
C ILE A 58 14.78 -9.67 48.71
N ASN A 59 14.69 -8.94 49.83
CA ASN A 59 14.40 -9.57 51.11
C ASN A 59 12.96 -10.09 51.20
N ILE A 60 11.99 -9.52 50.47
CA ILE A 60 10.65 -10.13 50.35
C ILE A 60 10.78 -11.56 49.80
N GLN A 61 11.55 -11.75 48.73
CA GLN A 61 11.80 -13.07 48.15
C GLN A 61 12.63 -13.97 49.05
N TRP A 62 13.65 -13.44 49.74
CA TRP A 62 14.57 -14.25 50.54
C TRP A 62 14.03 -14.65 51.91
N ILE A 63 13.34 -13.75 52.61
CA ILE A 63 12.91 -13.94 54.01
C ILE A 63 11.48 -13.50 54.29
N GLY A 64 10.73 -12.95 53.33
CA GLY A 64 9.44 -12.33 53.55
C GLY A 64 8.40 -13.25 54.20
N SER A 65 8.22 -14.46 53.67
CA SER A 65 7.30 -15.45 54.23
C SER A 65 7.71 -15.88 55.64
N TYR A 66 9.01 -16.12 55.87
CA TYR A 66 9.55 -16.47 57.18
C TYR A 66 9.36 -15.35 58.19
N PHE A 67 9.58 -14.09 57.80
CA PHE A 67 9.37 -12.91 58.63
C PHE A 67 7.91 -12.81 59.10
N ILE A 68 6.95 -12.87 58.17
CA ILE A 68 5.52 -12.80 58.52
C ILE A 68 5.13 -13.97 59.44
N ASN A 69 5.60 -15.19 59.16
CA ASN A 69 5.32 -16.35 60.01
C ASN A 69 5.91 -16.19 61.42
N ARG A 70 7.11 -15.59 61.54
CA ARG A 70 7.77 -15.34 62.84
C ARG A 70 7.01 -14.34 63.69
N LEU A 71 6.40 -13.33 63.06
CA LEU A 71 5.53 -12.35 63.71
C LEU A 71 4.16 -12.94 64.10
N ALA A 72 3.63 -13.86 63.28
CA ALA A 72 2.33 -14.48 63.49
C ALA A 72 2.32 -15.57 64.58
N ASP A 73 3.49 -16.09 65.01
CA ASP A 73 3.60 -17.14 66.03
C ASP A 73 3.19 -16.61 67.42
N GLU A 74 1.89 -16.71 67.73
CA GLU A 74 1.31 -16.20 68.97
C GLU A 74 1.59 -17.06 70.20
N GLN A 75 2.04 -18.30 70.00
CA GLN A 75 2.17 -19.31 71.05
C GLN A 75 3.51 -19.21 71.80
N LYS A 76 4.52 -18.60 71.19
CA LYS A 76 5.82 -18.37 71.83
C LYS A 76 5.84 -17.04 72.58
N GLU A 77 6.45 -17.02 73.76
CA GLU A 77 6.78 -15.78 74.46
C GLU A 77 7.76 -14.92 73.65
N LEU A 78 7.72 -13.61 73.89
CA LEU A 78 8.67 -12.64 73.33
C LEU A 78 9.93 -12.60 74.19
N SER A 79 10.71 -13.69 74.15
CA SER A 79 12.03 -13.75 74.78
C SER A 79 13.00 -12.75 74.13
N LYS A 80 14.07 -12.39 74.85
CA LYS A 80 15.16 -11.55 74.33
C LYS A 80 15.68 -12.08 72.98
N GLU A 81 15.99 -13.37 72.92
CA GLU A 81 16.46 -14.06 71.70
C GLU A 81 15.50 -13.88 70.52
N ARG A 82 14.19 -14.01 70.76
CA ARG A 82 13.18 -13.84 69.72
C ARG A 82 13.08 -12.39 69.25
N LEU A 83 13.16 -11.43 70.16
CA LEU A 83 13.13 -10.00 69.82
C LEU A 83 14.40 -9.58 69.08
N ASP A 84 15.56 -10.10 69.46
CA ASP A 84 16.83 -9.89 68.76
C ASP A 84 16.76 -10.45 67.32
N ASP A 85 16.24 -11.67 67.15
CA ASP A 85 16.01 -12.29 65.85
C ASP A 85 15.08 -11.46 64.95
N ILE A 86 13.96 -10.97 65.51
CA ILE A 86 13.02 -10.13 64.78
C ILE A 86 13.63 -8.75 64.46
N CYS A 87 14.38 -8.16 65.38
CA CYS A 87 15.13 -6.92 65.15
C CYS A 87 16.11 -7.08 63.99
N ALA A 88 16.86 -8.17 63.95
CA ALA A 88 17.78 -8.48 62.86
C ALA A 88 17.04 -8.58 61.51
N MET A 89 15.86 -9.23 61.46
CA MET A 89 15.04 -9.26 60.24
C MET A 89 14.53 -7.88 59.84
N CYS A 90 14.03 -7.08 60.78
CA CYS A 90 13.62 -5.70 60.53
C CYS A 90 14.78 -4.86 59.98
N PHE A 91 15.98 -5.03 60.53
CA PHE A 91 17.19 -4.35 60.07
C PHE A 91 17.55 -4.76 58.64
N ARG A 92 17.40 -6.03 58.24
CA ARG A 92 17.62 -6.47 56.86
C ARG A 92 16.74 -5.71 55.87
N PHE A 93 15.44 -5.61 56.15
CA PHE A 93 14.52 -4.83 55.31
C PHE A 93 14.87 -3.35 55.32
N LEU A 94 15.17 -2.77 56.48
CA LEU A 94 15.57 -1.36 56.60
C LEU A 94 16.83 -1.05 55.79
N PHE A 95 17.79 -1.97 55.80
CA PHE A 95 19.05 -1.81 55.09
C PHE A 95 18.87 -1.95 53.56
N GLU A 96 18.02 -2.87 53.09
CA GLU A 96 17.66 -2.91 51.67
C GLU A 96 16.90 -1.66 51.23
N LEU A 97 15.99 -1.15 52.06
CA LEU A 97 15.30 0.11 51.80
C LEU A 97 16.30 1.26 51.61
N TYR A 98 17.30 1.34 52.49
CA TYR A 98 18.40 2.30 52.35
C TYR A 98 19.17 2.15 51.04
N LEU A 99 19.51 0.92 50.65
CA LEU A 99 20.25 0.64 49.41
C LEU A 99 19.43 0.93 48.15
N SER A 100 18.10 0.85 48.22
CA SER A 100 17.20 0.95 47.08
C SER A 100 16.60 2.36 46.90
N MET A 101 16.69 3.22 47.92
CA MET A 101 16.24 4.60 47.81
C MET A 101 17.26 5.47 47.08
N LYS A 102 16.75 6.46 46.34
CA LYS A 102 17.58 7.51 45.72
C LYS A 102 17.97 8.59 46.72
N ASP A 103 17.06 8.89 47.63
CA ASP A 103 17.20 9.93 48.63
C ASP A 103 17.63 9.33 49.98
N ASN A 104 18.07 10.17 50.90
CA ASN A 104 18.46 9.75 52.24
C ASN A 104 17.26 9.17 53.03
N LEU A 105 17.56 8.23 53.94
CA LEU A 105 16.58 7.77 54.93
C LEU A 105 16.03 8.95 55.75
N ALA A 106 14.77 8.85 56.17
CA ALA A 106 14.27 9.75 57.21
C ALA A 106 15.11 9.59 58.49
N GLU A 107 15.26 10.67 59.26
CA GLU A 107 16.14 10.74 60.43
C GLU A 107 15.87 9.62 61.46
N GLU A 108 14.60 9.25 61.65
CA GLU A 108 14.18 8.15 62.54
C GLU A 108 14.75 6.80 62.10
N PHE A 109 14.75 6.53 60.79
CA PHE A 109 15.29 5.30 60.21
C PHE A 109 16.81 5.28 60.23
N GLU A 110 17.45 6.43 60.03
CA GLU A 110 18.90 6.54 60.13
C GLU A 110 19.38 6.33 61.57
N THR A 111 18.67 6.88 62.55
CA THR A 111 18.93 6.66 63.98
C THR A 111 18.78 5.18 64.34
N ALA A 112 17.71 4.54 63.87
CA ALA A 112 17.49 3.10 64.07
C ALA A 112 18.61 2.25 63.42
N ARG A 113 19.04 2.62 62.22
CA ARG A 113 20.16 1.98 61.53
C ARG A 113 21.44 2.09 62.35
N GLN A 114 21.81 3.30 62.79
CA GLN A 114 23.02 3.55 63.59
C GLN A 114 23.00 2.83 64.94
N PHE A 115 21.84 2.72 65.59
CA PHE A 115 21.69 1.93 66.82
C PHE A 115 22.16 0.49 66.61
N VAL A 116 21.72 -0.17 65.53
CA VAL A 116 22.11 -1.56 65.24
C VAL A 116 23.60 -1.65 64.97
N PHE A 117 24.16 -0.73 64.17
CA PHE A 117 25.60 -0.68 63.88
C PHE A 117 26.46 -0.54 65.14
N ASN A 118 26.03 0.29 66.10
CA ASN A 118 26.80 0.58 67.31
C ASN A 118 26.67 -0.51 68.38
N ASN A 119 25.65 -1.38 68.29
CA ASN A 119 25.33 -2.36 69.33
C ASN A 119 25.32 -3.81 68.82
N VAL A 120 25.98 -4.10 67.69
CA VAL A 120 26.02 -5.45 67.08
C VAL A 120 26.44 -6.53 68.10
N ASP A 121 27.40 -6.22 68.97
CA ASP A 121 27.92 -7.15 69.99
C ASP A 121 26.95 -7.43 71.14
N SER A 122 25.92 -6.60 71.31
CA SER A 122 24.91 -6.75 72.38
C SER A 122 23.77 -7.71 72.01
N PHE A 123 23.65 -8.08 70.72
CA PHE A 123 22.65 -9.03 70.23
C PHE A 123 23.06 -10.48 70.50
N GLU A 124 22.07 -11.36 70.67
CA GLU A 124 22.29 -12.80 70.70
C GLU A 124 22.98 -13.31 69.42
N LYS A 125 23.76 -14.39 69.55
CA LYS A 125 24.66 -14.91 68.51
C LYS A 125 24.00 -15.01 67.12
N ASP A 126 22.84 -15.64 67.03
CA ASP A 126 22.13 -15.85 65.76
C ASP A 126 21.64 -14.54 65.13
N ALA A 127 21.22 -13.58 65.95
CA ALA A 127 20.79 -12.26 65.49
C ALA A 127 21.99 -11.41 65.04
N LYS A 128 23.10 -11.48 65.79
CA LYS A 128 24.38 -10.87 65.43
C LYS A 128 24.87 -11.34 64.07
N GLU A 129 24.92 -12.65 63.82
CA GLU A 129 25.34 -13.22 62.53
C GLU A 129 24.45 -12.71 61.36
N LYS A 130 23.14 -12.59 61.58
CA LYS A 130 22.21 -12.03 60.58
C LYS A 130 22.45 -10.55 60.30
N ILE A 131 22.77 -9.76 61.33
CA ILE A 131 23.10 -8.34 61.20
C ILE A 131 24.43 -8.18 60.45
N GLU A 132 25.45 -8.95 60.81
CA GLU A 132 26.75 -8.93 60.13
C GLU A 132 26.63 -9.30 58.64
N TYR A 133 25.84 -10.33 58.32
CA TYR A 133 25.49 -10.67 56.94
C TYR A 133 24.82 -9.49 56.22
N ALA A 134 23.84 -8.84 56.87
CA ALA A 134 23.11 -7.71 56.31
C ALA A 134 24.05 -6.55 55.96
N ILE A 135 25.05 -6.29 56.80
CA ILE A 135 26.00 -5.20 56.61
C ILE A 135 27.03 -5.54 55.52
N ARG A 136 27.57 -6.76 55.52
CA ARG A 136 28.76 -7.12 54.73
C ARG A 136 28.43 -7.77 53.40
N ASP A 137 27.59 -8.80 53.40
CA ASP A 137 27.43 -9.71 52.27
C ASP A 137 26.14 -9.44 51.48
N MET A 138 25.10 -8.92 52.16
CA MET A 138 23.81 -8.64 51.54
C MET A 138 23.88 -7.61 50.41
N PRO A 139 24.60 -6.46 50.51
CA PRO A 139 24.66 -5.49 49.42
C PRO A 139 25.23 -6.08 48.14
N ILE A 140 26.29 -6.91 48.27
CA ILE A 140 26.92 -7.60 47.15
C ILE A 140 25.94 -8.61 46.54
N SER A 141 25.21 -9.33 47.39
CA SER A 141 24.22 -10.32 46.96
C SER A 141 23.03 -9.67 46.23
N ILE A 142 22.54 -8.53 46.73
CA ILE A 142 21.50 -7.72 46.07
C ILE A 142 22.02 -7.23 44.71
N PHE A 143 23.22 -6.67 44.67
CA PHE A 143 23.83 -6.21 43.42
C PHE A 143 23.96 -7.35 42.40
N LYS A 144 24.41 -8.53 42.83
CA LYS A 144 24.52 -9.72 41.97
C LYS A 144 23.15 -10.14 41.41
N ALA A 145 22.10 -10.10 42.22
CA ALA A 145 20.74 -10.42 41.78
C ALA A 145 20.24 -9.41 40.72
N ILE A 146 20.48 -8.11 40.94
CA ILE A 146 20.07 -7.05 40.00
C ILE A 146 20.88 -7.11 38.71
N ALA A 147 22.21 -7.26 38.81
CA ALA A 147 23.12 -7.27 37.65
C ALA A 147 22.87 -8.45 36.71
N ASN A 148 22.42 -9.60 37.24
CA ASN A 148 22.07 -10.79 36.46
C ASN A 148 20.56 -10.88 36.16
N SER A 149 19.80 -9.79 36.32
CA SER A 149 18.38 -9.78 35.99
C SER A 149 18.16 -9.57 34.48
N ASP A 150 17.07 -10.14 33.96
CA ASP A 150 16.65 -10.01 32.56
C ASP A 150 16.53 -8.53 32.11
N ALA A 151 16.25 -7.62 33.06
CA ALA A 151 16.18 -6.19 32.81
C ALA A 151 17.53 -5.60 32.40
N ILE A 152 18.65 -6.04 33.01
CA ILE A 152 19.99 -5.59 32.64
C ILE A 152 20.45 -6.23 31.33
N ASP A 153 20.10 -7.50 31.10
CA ASP A 153 20.38 -8.17 29.82
C ASP A 153 19.62 -7.54 28.65
N SER A 154 18.37 -7.12 28.85
CA SER A 154 17.59 -6.42 27.82
C SER A 154 18.17 -5.03 27.51
N LEU A 155 18.65 -4.29 28.52
CA LEU A 155 19.37 -3.02 28.32
C LEU A 155 20.68 -3.21 27.56
N LYS A 156 21.45 -4.26 27.88
CA LYS A 156 22.68 -4.59 27.16
C LYS A 156 22.43 -4.87 25.68
N ASN A 157 21.29 -5.52 25.37
CA ASN A 157 20.90 -5.86 24.01
C ASN A 157 20.12 -4.74 23.28
N PHE A 158 19.77 -3.64 23.96
CA PHE A 158 18.98 -2.55 23.38
C PHE A 158 19.62 -1.96 22.11
N ASN A 159 20.93 -1.66 22.16
CA ASN A 159 21.65 -1.13 21.00
C ASN A 159 21.61 -2.09 19.80
N SER A 160 21.66 -3.40 20.04
CA SER A 160 21.59 -4.41 18.98
C SER A 160 20.20 -4.50 18.35
N VAL A 161 19.15 -4.33 19.16
CA VAL A 161 17.76 -4.30 18.68
C VAL A 161 17.49 -3.01 17.89
N SER A 162 17.99 -1.87 18.39
CA SER A 162 17.89 -0.59 17.69
C SER A 162 18.59 -0.62 16.32
N ALA A 163 19.82 -1.13 16.27
CA ALA A 163 20.55 -1.26 15.01
C ALA A 163 19.86 -2.21 14.01
N LYS A 164 19.24 -3.30 14.49
CA LYS A 164 18.44 -4.19 13.63
C LYS A 164 17.18 -3.51 13.11
N ALA A 165 16.53 -2.68 13.92
CA ALA A 165 15.33 -1.94 13.52
C ALA A 165 15.65 -0.88 12.47
N GLU A 166 16.74 -0.13 12.63
CA GLU A 166 17.23 0.82 11.60
C GLU A 166 17.54 0.12 10.29
N LYS A 167 18.29 -0.99 10.34
CA LYS A 167 18.60 -1.77 9.14
C LYS A 167 17.34 -2.29 8.43
N LEU A 168 16.37 -2.79 9.18
CA LEU A 168 15.11 -3.28 8.61
C LEU A 168 14.32 -2.16 7.93
N LYS A 169 14.33 -0.95 8.51
CA LYS A 169 13.71 0.23 7.91
C LYS A 169 14.37 0.58 6.58
N ASP A 170 15.70 0.64 6.54
CA ASP A 170 16.44 0.95 5.32
C ASP A 170 16.21 -0.10 4.22
N ASP A 171 16.20 -1.39 4.59
CA ASP A 171 15.91 -2.49 3.67
C ASP A 171 14.48 -2.35 3.09
N TRP A 172 13.49 -2.02 3.92
CA TRP A 172 12.10 -1.80 3.50
C TRP A 172 11.96 -0.59 2.59
N GLU A 173 12.57 0.55 2.91
CA GLU A 173 12.57 1.75 2.07
C GLU A 173 13.12 1.43 0.67
N SER A 174 14.19 0.63 0.60
CA SER A 174 14.79 0.19 -0.66
C SER A 174 13.89 -0.74 -1.48
N ASP A 175 13.20 -1.69 -0.83
CA ASP A 175 12.28 -2.61 -1.51
C ASP A 175 11.05 -1.86 -2.03
N LEU A 176 10.52 -0.93 -1.24
CA LEU A 176 9.36 -0.11 -1.60
C LEU A 176 9.66 0.75 -2.83
N SER A 177 10.82 1.43 -2.84
CA SER A 177 11.29 2.21 -3.99
C SER A 177 11.44 1.34 -5.25
N ARG A 178 11.99 0.12 -5.11
CA ARG A 178 12.14 -0.82 -6.24
C ARG A 178 10.78 -1.27 -6.78
N ARG A 179 9.82 -1.54 -5.90
CA ARG A 179 8.45 -1.91 -6.30
C ARG A 179 7.73 -0.77 -6.99
N GLU A 180 7.85 0.44 -6.48
CA GLU A 180 7.26 1.64 -7.09
C GLU A 180 7.81 1.86 -8.50
N ALA A 181 9.13 1.78 -8.68
CA ALA A 181 9.76 1.85 -9.99
C ALA A 181 9.20 0.78 -10.96
N ARG A 182 9.00 -0.45 -10.48
CA ARG A 182 8.43 -1.54 -11.29
C ARG A 182 6.97 -1.26 -11.67
N VAL A 183 6.16 -0.75 -10.74
CA VAL A 183 4.76 -0.37 -11.00
C VAL A 183 4.68 0.76 -12.04
N ASN A 184 5.53 1.78 -11.93
CA ASN A 184 5.59 2.86 -12.90
C ASN A 184 5.99 2.36 -14.31
N SER A 185 6.98 1.48 -14.39
CA SER A 185 7.38 0.84 -15.66
C SER A 185 6.26 -0.01 -16.28
N LEU A 186 5.51 -0.76 -15.46
CA LEU A 186 4.34 -1.52 -15.90
C LEU A 186 3.23 -0.61 -16.42
N LYS A 187 2.96 0.51 -15.72
CA LYS A 187 1.97 1.51 -16.13
C LYS A 187 2.32 2.12 -17.49
N GLU A 188 3.59 2.50 -17.69
CA GLU A 188 4.07 3.01 -18.98
C GLU A 188 3.92 1.98 -20.10
N SER A 189 4.26 0.72 -19.82
CA SER A 189 4.12 -0.37 -20.79
C SER A 189 2.66 -0.61 -21.17
N LEU A 190 1.76 -0.64 -20.18
CA LEU A 190 0.33 -0.84 -20.40
C LEU A 190 -0.28 0.30 -21.22
N SER A 191 0.10 1.55 -20.94
CA SER A 191 -0.34 2.71 -21.72
C SER A 191 0.16 2.66 -23.17
N LYS A 192 1.37 2.12 -23.43
CA LYS A 192 1.84 1.88 -24.80
C LYS A 192 0.99 0.82 -25.50
N TYR A 193 0.67 -0.29 -24.83
CA TYR A 193 -0.17 -1.35 -25.39
C TYR A 193 -1.61 -0.88 -25.69
N GLU A 194 -2.25 -0.15 -24.78
CA GLU A 194 -3.61 0.39 -24.97
C GLU A 194 -3.69 1.27 -26.23
N ASN A 195 -2.73 2.17 -26.41
CA ASN A 195 -2.67 3.02 -27.60
C ASN A 195 -2.45 2.21 -28.88
N ALA A 196 -1.54 1.24 -28.88
CA ALA A 196 -1.29 0.38 -30.05
C ALA A 196 -2.52 -0.45 -30.43
N PHE A 197 -3.25 -1.01 -29.45
CA PHE A 197 -4.47 -1.78 -29.68
C PHE A 197 -5.61 -0.93 -30.25
N ASN A 198 -5.76 0.33 -29.80
CA ASN A 198 -6.78 1.23 -30.34
C ASN A 198 -6.56 1.53 -31.84
N PHE A 199 -5.32 1.71 -32.30
CA PHE A 199 -5.03 1.93 -33.73
C PHE A 199 -5.21 0.66 -34.58
N VAL A 200 -4.92 -0.52 -34.02
CA VAL A 200 -5.21 -1.81 -34.67
C VAL A 200 -6.72 -1.99 -34.86
N GLY A 201 -7.51 -1.69 -33.81
CA GLY A 201 -8.97 -1.74 -33.90
C GLY A 201 -9.55 -0.75 -34.93
N LEU A 202 -9.03 0.48 -34.98
CA LEU A 202 -9.42 1.46 -36.00
C LEU A 202 -9.06 1.02 -37.41
N TYR A 203 -7.86 0.46 -37.62
CA TYR A 203 -7.45 -0.08 -38.91
C TYR A 203 -8.39 -1.19 -39.37
N GLN A 204 -8.69 -2.14 -38.49
CA GLN A 204 -9.61 -3.24 -38.79
C GLN A 204 -11.00 -2.71 -39.16
N GLY A 205 -11.56 -1.78 -38.38
CA GLY A 205 -12.86 -1.16 -38.67
C GLY A 205 -12.89 -0.43 -40.02
N PHE A 206 -11.83 0.30 -40.38
CA PHE A 206 -11.73 0.92 -41.70
C PHE A 206 -11.55 -0.10 -42.83
N ASP A 207 -10.89 -1.24 -42.59
CA ASP A 207 -10.71 -2.27 -43.60
C ASP A 207 -12.00 -3.03 -43.90
N GLU A 208 -12.78 -3.35 -42.88
CA GLU A 208 -14.13 -3.91 -43.02
C GLU A 208 -15.03 -2.93 -43.82
N LEU A 209 -15.04 -1.64 -43.46
CA LEU A 209 -15.80 -0.61 -44.18
C LEU A 209 -15.35 -0.44 -45.65
N SER A 210 -14.04 -0.57 -45.92
CA SER A 210 -13.49 -0.57 -47.28
C SER A 210 -13.98 -1.76 -48.09
N GLY A 211 -14.10 -2.93 -47.46
CA GLY A 211 -14.66 -4.15 -48.06
C GLY A 211 -16.11 -3.95 -48.49
N GLU A 212 -16.96 -3.44 -47.58
CA GLU A 212 -18.37 -3.15 -47.87
C GLU A 212 -18.53 -2.14 -49.02
N LYS A 213 -17.76 -1.05 -49.00
CA LYS A 213 -17.80 -0.03 -50.05
C LYS A 213 -17.28 -0.53 -51.41
N LYS A 214 -16.34 -1.47 -51.43
CA LYS A 214 -15.90 -2.13 -52.68
C LYS A 214 -17.01 -3.00 -53.26
N ALA A 215 -17.73 -3.74 -52.43
CA ALA A 215 -18.88 -4.52 -52.87
C ALA A 215 -20.00 -3.62 -53.43
N GLU A 216 -20.31 -2.51 -52.77
CA GLU A 216 -21.25 -1.49 -53.28
C GLU A 216 -20.81 -0.93 -54.64
N ARG A 217 -19.53 -0.54 -54.77
CA ARG A 217 -18.94 -0.05 -56.02
C ARG A 217 -19.09 -1.07 -57.16
N ASP A 218 -18.77 -2.33 -56.90
CA ASP A 218 -18.81 -3.39 -57.91
C ASP A 218 -20.25 -3.72 -58.34
N GLY A 219 -21.20 -3.64 -57.40
CA GLY A 219 -22.63 -3.69 -57.68
C GLY A 219 -23.10 -2.54 -58.58
N ILE A 220 -22.73 -1.30 -58.27
CA ILE A 220 -23.04 -0.13 -59.11
C ILE A 220 -22.43 -0.29 -60.50
N LEU A 221 -21.18 -0.77 -60.59
CA LEU A 221 -20.48 -0.98 -61.86
C LEU A 221 -21.21 -2.03 -62.73
N LEU A 222 -21.70 -3.11 -62.13
CA LEU A 222 -22.51 -4.11 -62.83
C LEU A 222 -23.79 -3.50 -63.40
N TRP A 223 -24.54 -2.73 -62.61
CA TRP A 223 -25.74 -2.04 -63.09
C TRP A 223 -25.44 -1.01 -64.19
N LEU A 224 -24.30 -0.32 -64.08
CA LEU A 224 -23.85 0.64 -65.08
C LEU A 224 -23.56 -0.04 -66.43
N ARG A 225 -22.94 -1.24 -66.41
CA ARG A 225 -22.74 -2.08 -67.62
C ARG A 225 -24.07 -2.54 -68.23
N VAL A 226 -25.00 -3.02 -67.40
CA VAL A 226 -26.34 -3.44 -67.86
C VAL A 226 -27.06 -2.29 -68.55
N LEU A 227 -27.01 -1.10 -67.95
CA LEU A 227 -27.69 0.08 -68.47
C LEU A 227 -27.01 0.63 -69.73
N SER A 228 -25.68 0.53 -69.85
CA SER A 228 -24.97 0.81 -71.11
C SER A 228 -25.44 -0.09 -72.25
N VAL A 229 -25.61 -1.40 -72.00
CA VAL A 229 -26.14 -2.34 -73.00
C VAL A 229 -27.60 -1.99 -73.33
N LEU A 230 -28.42 -1.65 -72.33
CA LEU A 230 -29.82 -1.26 -72.53
C LEU A 230 -29.97 0.01 -73.37
N ILE A 231 -29.05 0.98 -73.26
CA ILE A 231 -29.06 2.21 -74.07
C ILE A 231 -28.77 1.90 -75.54
N VAL A 232 -27.83 0.98 -75.81
CA VAL A 232 -27.42 0.63 -77.19
C VAL A 232 -28.37 -0.38 -77.84
N SER A 233 -29.03 -1.23 -77.04
CA SER A 233 -29.87 -2.34 -77.52
C SER A 233 -30.99 -1.91 -78.48
N PRO A 234 -31.77 -0.83 -78.24
CA PRO A 234 -32.82 -0.41 -79.17
C PRO A 234 -32.27 -0.01 -80.54
N ILE A 235 -31.12 0.69 -80.56
CA ILE A 235 -30.47 1.14 -81.81
C ILE A 235 -30.03 -0.08 -82.63
N VAL A 236 -29.42 -1.07 -81.97
CA VAL A 236 -28.99 -2.31 -82.64
C VAL A 236 -30.19 -3.11 -83.13
N ALA A 237 -31.28 -3.18 -82.35
CA ALA A 237 -32.51 -3.86 -82.74
C ALA A 237 -33.16 -3.20 -83.97
N GLU A 238 -33.21 -1.87 -84.03
CA GLU A 238 -33.69 -1.12 -85.19
C GLU A 238 -32.82 -1.41 -86.43
N LEU A 239 -31.48 -1.42 -86.29
CA LEU A 239 -30.58 -1.76 -87.39
C LEU A 239 -30.78 -3.19 -87.92
N ILE A 240 -30.98 -4.17 -87.02
CA ILE A 240 -31.28 -5.56 -87.39
C ILE A 240 -32.64 -5.65 -88.09
N PHE A 241 -33.65 -4.93 -87.61
CA PHE A 241 -34.99 -4.90 -88.22
C PHE A 241 -34.95 -4.37 -89.66
N VAL A 242 -34.20 -3.27 -89.90
CA VAL A 242 -33.99 -2.72 -91.24
C VAL A 242 -33.29 -3.72 -92.14
N TYR A 243 -32.25 -4.40 -91.65
CA TYR A 243 -31.51 -5.42 -92.42
C TYR A 243 -32.39 -6.61 -92.84
N MET A 244 -33.30 -7.07 -91.98
CA MET A 244 -34.17 -8.22 -92.30
C MET A 244 -35.32 -7.90 -93.27
N HIS A 245 -35.72 -6.63 -93.41
CA HIS A 245 -36.87 -6.20 -94.23
C HIS A 245 -36.49 -5.29 -95.41
N LEU A 246 -35.26 -5.42 -95.92
CA LEU A 246 -34.73 -4.58 -97.01
C LEU A 246 -35.61 -4.60 -98.28
N ASP A 247 -36.32 -5.69 -98.54
CA ASP A 247 -37.17 -5.85 -99.73
C ASP A 247 -38.52 -5.13 -99.63
N ASN A 248 -38.94 -4.66 -98.44
CA ASN A 248 -40.25 -4.04 -98.21
C ASN A 248 -40.15 -2.70 -97.48
N ILE A 249 -39.85 -1.65 -98.26
CA ILE A 249 -39.64 -0.27 -97.79
C ILE A 249 -40.84 0.28 -97.01
N ALA A 250 -42.08 -0.08 -97.39
CA ALA A 250 -43.28 0.41 -96.72
C ALA A 250 -43.39 -0.13 -95.27
N THR A 251 -43.10 -1.42 -95.08
CA THR A 251 -43.11 -2.07 -93.75
C THR A 251 -42.02 -1.52 -92.83
N VAL A 252 -40.83 -1.21 -93.37
CA VAL A 252 -39.75 -0.57 -92.61
C VAL A 252 -40.15 0.82 -92.12
N ARG A 253 -40.74 1.65 -93.00
CA ARG A 253 -41.17 3.00 -92.64
C ARG A 253 -42.21 3.01 -91.53
N ASP A 254 -43.25 2.20 -91.67
CA ASP A 254 -44.37 2.21 -90.72
C ASP A 254 -43.94 1.59 -89.36
N GLY A 255 -43.06 0.58 -89.36
CA GLY A 255 -42.47 0.00 -88.15
C GLY A 255 -41.59 0.99 -87.37
N LEU A 256 -40.73 1.76 -88.07
CA LEU A 256 -39.88 2.78 -87.44
C LEU A 256 -40.70 3.95 -86.87
N LEU A 257 -41.75 4.39 -87.58
CA LEU A 257 -42.63 5.49 -87.11
C LEU A 257 -43.38 5.13 -85.83
N VAL A 258 -43.80 3.86 -85.68
CA VAL A 258 -44.46 3.38 -84.45
C VAL A 258 -43.44 3.19 -83.31
N SER A 259 -42.22 2.74 -83.60
CA SER A 259 -41.21 2.43 -82.58
C SER A 259 -40.47 3.66 -82.03
N ILE A 260 -40.42 4.77 -82.77
CA ILE A 260 -39.55 5.91 -82.41
C ILE A 260 -39.87 6.52 -81.03
N PHE A 261 -41.16 6.67 -80.70
CA PHE A 261 -41.57 7.26 -79.43
C PHE A 261 -41.18 6.37 -78.23
N PRO A 262 -41.53 5.07 -78.21
CA PRO A 262 -41.04 4.15 -77.17
C PRO A 262 -39.51 4.08 -77.10
N THR A 263 -38.80 4.01 -78.23
CA THR A 263 -37.33 3.92 -78.27
C THR A 263 -36.70 5.17 -77.64
N VAL A 264 -37.11 6.36 -78.05
CA VAL A 264 -36.56 7.62 -77.53
C VAL A 264 -36.86 7.79 -76.04
N SER A 265 -38.07 7.46 -75.59
CA SER A 265 -38.42 7.48 -74.17
C SER A 265 -37.59 6.49 -73.35
N LEU A 266 -37.42 5.25 -73.83
CA LEU A 266 -36.61 4.22 -73.15
C LEU A 266 -35.14 4.65 -73.05
N VAL A 267 -34.57 5.20 -74.13
CA VAL A 267 -33.19 5.71 -74.14
C VAL A 267 -33.04 6.90 -73.18
N ALA A 268 -33.97 7.85 -73.20
CA ALA A 268 -33.90 9.02 -72.31
C ALA A 268 -33.94 8.64 -70.82
N ILE A 269 -34.85 7.72 -70.45
CA ILE A 269 -34.94 7.20 -69.07
C ILE A 269 -33.67 6.43 -68.70
N SER A 270 -33.17 5.59 -69.61
CA SER A 270 -31.96 4.80 -69.37
C SER A 270 -30.71 5.69 -69.21
N VAL A 271 -30.58 6.75 -70.00
CA VAL A 271 -29.49 7.74 -69.88
C VAL A 271 -29.59 8.51 -68.56
N TYR A 272 -30.79 8.86 -68.10
CA TYR A 272 -30.98 9.52 -66.81
C TYR A 272 -30.49 8.63 -65.66
N TYR A 273 -30.94 7.38 -65.59
CA TYR A 273 -30.49 6.43 -64.57
C TYR A 273 -28.99 6.13 -64.68
N PHE A 274 -28.44 6.12 -65.90
CA PHE A 274 -27.01 5.94 -66.13
C PHE A 274 -26.20 7.07 -65.51
N ARG A 275 -26.66 8.32 -65.65
CA ARG A 275 -26.04 9.48 -65.02
C ARG A 275 -26.09 9.39 -63.49
N VAL A 276 -27.22 8.98 -62.93
CA VAL A 276 -27.38 8.81 -61.47
C VAL A 276 -26.44 7.72 -60.94
N LEU A 277 -26.38 6.56 -61.59
CA LEU A 277 -25.47 5.48 -61.21
C LEU A 277 -24.00 5.87 -61.36
N LEU A 278 -23.65 6.62 -62.43
CA LEU A 278 -22.30 7.12 -62.64
C LEU A 278 -21.88 8.11 -61.54
N PHE A 279 -22.81 8.97 -61.08
CA PHE A 279 -22.56 9.87 -59.96
C PHE A 279 -22.32 9.09 -58.65
N ASN A 280 -23.18 8.13 -58.33
CA ASN A 280 -23.02 7.28 -57.14
C ASN A 280 -21.71 6.47 -57.20
N TYR A 281 -21.34 5.96 -58.39
CA TYR A 281 -20.06 5.27 -58.59
C TYR A 281 -18.86 6.15 -58.26
N LYS A 282 -18.86 7.41 -58.73
CA LYS A 282 -17.81 8.39 -58.42
C LYS A 282 -17.78 8.72 -56.92
N SER A 283 -18.95 8.91 -56.30
CA SER A 283 -19.06 9.16 -54.86
C SER A 283 -18.47 8.02 -54.04
N VAL A 284 -18.86 6.77 -54.30
CA VAL A 284 -18.32 5.58 -53.59
C VAL A 284 -16.81 5.43 -53.82
N LYS A 285 -16.31 5.73 -55.02
CA LYS A 285 -14.86 5.74 -55.30
C LYS A 285 -14.13 6.81 -54.48
N SER A 286 -14.70 8.00 -54.32
CA SER A 286 -14.14 9.08 -53.49
C SER A 286 -14.12 8.69 -52.00
N GLN A 287 -15.18 8.07 -51.51
CA GLN A 287 -15.25 7.52 -50.14
C GLN A 287 -14.18 6.45 -49.90
N LEU A 288 -13.98 5.53 -50.86
CA LEU A 288 -12.93 4.50 -50.78
C LEU A 288 -11.52 5.10 -50.68
N LEU A 289 -11.24 6.16 -51.45
CA LEU A 289 -9.95 6.85 -51.38
C LEU A 289 -9.70 7.48 -50.00
N GLN A 290 -10.73 8.08 -49.40
CA GLN A 290 -10.66 8.64 -48.05
C GLN A 290 -10.44 7.54 -46.98
N ILE A 291 -11.11 6.39 -47.13
CA ILE A 291 -10.93 5.24 -46.23
C ILE A 291 -9.51 4.66 -46.35
N ASP A 292 -8.99 4.49 -47.57
CA ASP A 292 -7.64 3.96 -47.79
C ASP A 292 -6.56 4.91 -47.22
N LEU A 293 -6.78 6.23 -47.27
CA LEU A 293 -5.90 7.20 -46.60
C LEU A 293 -5.88 6.97 -45.09
N ARG A 294 -7.05 6.81 -44.45
CA ARG A 294 -7.15 6.56 -43.00
C ARG A 294 -6.54 5.22 -42.59
N LYS A 295 -6.74 4.16 -43.38
CA LYS A 295 -6.06 2.86 -43.17
C LYS A 295 -4.54 2.99 -43.24
N THR A 296 -4.04 3.71 -44.23
CA THR A 296 -2.59 3.94 -44.40
C THR A 296 -2.03 4.73 -43.21
N LEU A 297 -2.76 5.74 -42.74
CA LEU A 297 -2.43 6.54 -41.58
C LEU A 297 -2.43 5.73 -40.28
N CYS A 298 -3.46 4.93 -40.00
CA CYS A 298 -3.50 4.05 -38.83
C CYS A 298 -2.36 3.02 -38.84
N ARG A 299 -2.07 2.42 -40.01
CA ARG A 299 -0.95 1.48 -40.17
C ARG A 299 0.40 2.17 -39.96
N PHE A 300 0.58 3.38 -40.47
CA PHE A 300 1.79 4.18 -40.27
C PHE A 300 2.01 4.52 -38.80
N ILE A 301 0.96 4.95 -38.07
CA ILE A 301 1.07 5.24 -36.64
C ILE A 301 1.34 4.01 -35.80
N GLN A 302 0.77 2.86 -36.13
CA GLN A 302 1.12 1.61 -35.44
C GLN A 302 2.64 1.37 -35.49
N SER A 303 3.24 1.47 -36.68
CA SER A 303 4.71 1.39 -36.86
C SER A 303 5.48 2.59 -36.27
N TYR A 304 4.88 3.78 -36.21
CA TYR A 304 5.50 4.97 -35.63
C TYR A 304 5.47 4.95 -34.10
N SER A 305 4.44 4.38 -33.47
CA SER A 305 4.33 4.30 -32.01
C SER A 305 5.43 3.43 -31.41
N GLU A 306 5.82 2.37 -32.12
CA GLU A 306 7.01 1.54 -31.86
C GLU A 306 8.33 2.36 -31.95
N TYR A 307 8.41 3.34 -32.86
CA TYR A 307 9.59 4.23 -33.04
C TYR A 307 9.55 5.54 -32.21
N SER A 308 8.39 5.94 -31.70
CA SER A 308 8.13 7.31 -31.19
C SER A 308 8.72 7.61 -29.81
N SER A 309 9.19 6.59 -29.08
CA SER A 309 9.82 6.80 -27.78
C SER A 309 11.10 7.64 -27.87
N GLU A 310 11.77 7.66 -29.03
CA GLU A 310 12.92 8.54 -29.30
C GLU A 310 12.54 9.92 -29.88
N LEU A 311 11.41 10.05 -30.59
CA LEU A 311 11.05 11.26 -31.35
C LEU A 311 10.06 12.22 -30.66
N LYS A 312 9.32 11.77 -29.63
CA LYS A 312 8.35 12.61 -28.88
C LYS A 312 8.93 13.89 -28.26
N ARG A 313 10.26 14.03 -28.17
CA ARG A 313 10.91 15.27 -27.71
C ARG A 313 10.95 16.40 -28.75
N LYS A 314 10.65 16.15 -30.04
CA LYS A 314 10.92 17.14 -31.10
C LYS A 314 9.72 17.78 -31.80
N ASP A 315 8.52 17.18 -31.83
CA ASP A 315 7.42 17.81 -32.60
C ASP A 315 5.99 17.37 -32.21
N ALA A 316 5.37 18.07 -31.25
CA ALA A 316 4.01 17.79 -30.76
C ALA A 316 2.89 18.18 -31.76
N ASN A 317 3.14 19.18 -32.63
CA ASN A 317 2.14 19.72 -33.57
C ASN A 317 1.76 18.75 -34.72
N SER A 318 2.53 17.69 -34.93
CA SER A 318 2.27 16.73 -36.01
C SER A 318 1.18 15.72 -35.66
N LEU A 319 0.93 15.48 -34.37
CA LEU A 319 -0.06 14.50 -33.88
C LEU A 319 -1.50 15.06 -33.92
N ASP A 320 -1.70 16.32 -33.53
CA ASP A 320 -3.01 16.97 -33.57
C ASP A 320 -3.59 17.06 -34.99
N LYS A 321 -2.72 17.31 -35.98
CA LYS A 321 -3.09 17.32 -37.41
C LYS A 321 -3.43 15.92 -37.94
N PHE A 322 -2.78 14.89 -37.41
CA PHE A 322 -3.12 13.51 -37.73
C PHE A 322 -4.53 13.14 -37.22
N GLU A 323 -4.84 13.47 -35.96
CA GLU A 323 -6.15 13.18 -35.37
C GLU A 323 -7.27 13.85 -36.16
N SER A 324 -7.05 15.10 -36.58
CA SER A 324 -8.00 15.83 -37.44
C SER A 324 -8.28 15.11 -38.77
N ILE A 325 -7.28 14.49 -39.39
CA ILE A 325 -7.46 13.77 -40.67
C ILE A 325 -8.17 12.43 -40.46
N VAL A 326 -7.83 11.70 -39.38
CA VAL A 326 -8.46 10.40 -39.07
C VAL A 326 -9.93 10.55 -38.65
N PHE A 327 -10.25 11.56 -37.86
CA PHE A 327 -11.61 11.78 -37.33
C PHE A 327 -12.46 12.73 -38.19
N SER A 328 -11.94 13.24 -39.31
CA SER A 328 -12.75 13.99 -40.27
C SER A 328 -13.91 13.14 -40.83
N GLY A 329 -15.02 13.77 -41.20
CA GLY A 329 -16.16 13.08 -41.84
C GLY A 329 -15.78 12.48 -43.19
N ILE A 330 -16.47 11.41 -43.62
CA ILE A 330 -16.37 10.91 -44.99
C ILE A 330 -17.29 11.75 -45.86
N VAL A 331 -16.76 12.52 -46.80
CA VAL A 331 -17.55 13.42 -47.65
C VAL A 331 -17.92 12.72 -48.97
N THR A 332 -19.15 12.94 -49.44
CA THR A 332 -19.79 12.27 -50.58
C THR A 332 -19.56 12.96 -51.94
N ASP A 333 -18.94 14.15 -51.99
CA ASP A 333 -18.83 14.98 -53.20
C ASP A 333 -17.37 15.40 -53.48
N ASP A 334 -16.93 15.31 -54.74
CA ASP A 334 -15.56 15.68 -55.16
C ASP A 334 -15.33 17.20 -55.11
N GLY A 335 -16.40 18.01 -55.13
CA GLY A 335 -16.35 19.48 -55.11
C GLY A 335 -16.05 20.12 -53.75
N SER A 336 -16.00 19.32 -52.67
CA SER A 336 -15.70 19.77 -51.31
C SER A 336 -14.62 18.91 -50.66
N LEU A 337 -13.63 18.45 -51.44
CA LEU A 337 -12.33 18.02 -50.92
C LEU A 337 -11.69 19.21 -50.18
N PRO A 338 -11.75 19.29 -48.84
CA PRO A 338 -11.31 20.46 -48.11
C PRO A 338 -9.82 20.31 -47.88
N SER A 339 -8.94 20.89 -48.71
CA SER A 339 -7.49 21.03 -48.49
C SER A 339 -6.71 19.79 -47.94
N THR A 340 -7.29 18.59 -47.96
CA THR A 340 -6.74 17.34 -47.41
C THR A 340 -5.69 16.75 -48.34
N PHE A 341 -5.72 17.15 -49.61
CA PHE A 341 -4.66 16.85 -50.57
C PHE A 341 -3.33 17.59 -50.26
N ASP A 342 -3.38 18.68 -49.47
CA ASP A 342 -2.18 19.36 -48.96
C ASP A 342 -1.52 18.57 -47.80
N GLY A 343 -2.26 17.65 -47.18
CA GLY A 343 -1.74 16.67 -46.22
C GLY A 343 -0.86 15.61 -46.87
N MET A 344 -1.09 15.25 -48.14
CA MET A 344 -0.29 14.26 -48.86
C MET A 344 1.15 14.75 -49.11
N ASN A 345 1.31 16.04 -49.42
CA ASN A 345 2.64 16.68 -49.54
C ASN A 345 3.40 16.74 -48.20
N GLN A 346 2.69 16.74 -47.06
CA GLN A 346 3.31 16.69 -45.73
C GLN A 346 3.59 15.25 -45.28
N ILE A 347 2.78 14.27 -45.69
CA ILE A 347 3.08 12.84 -45.53
C ILE A 347 4.35 12.48 -46.29
N GLU A 348 4.60 13.04 -47.49
CA GLU A 348 5.87 12.86 -48.20
C GLU A 348 7.08 13.40 -47.39
N LYS A 349 6.91 14.52 -46.67
CA LYS A 349 7.94 15.05 -45.76
C LYS A 349 8.16 14.15 -44.53
N LEU A 350 7.10 13.59 -43.95
CA LEU A 350 7.19 12.65 -42.81
C LEU A 350 7.83 11.31 -43.22
N ILE A 351 7.48 10.79 -44.40
CA ILE A 351 8.09 9.57 -44.96
C ILE A 351 9.58 9.80 -45.25
N LYS A 352 9.96 10.99 -45.76
CA LYS A 352 11.38 11.37 -45.94
C LYS A 352 12.12 11.52 -44.61
N ALA A 353 11.48 12.05 -43.57
CA ALA A 353 12.07 12.18 -42.24
C ALA A 353 12.28 10.85 -41.52
N ALA A 354 11.46 9.82 -41.80
CA ALA A 354 11.62 8.47 -41.25
C ALA A 354 12.65 7.60 -41.99
N LYS A 355 13.14 8.05 -43.15
CA LYS A 355 14.13 7.34 -43.97
C LYS A 355 15.55 7.92 -43.83
N SER A 356 15.70 9.01 -43.06
CA SER A 356 16.97 9.60 -42.62
C SER A 356 17.17 9.29 -41.15
#